data_AF-A0A1M5MA90-F1
#
_entry.id   AF-A0A1M5MA90-F1
#
_cell.length_a   1.000
_cell.length_b   1.000
_cell.length_c   1.000
_cell.angle_alpha   90.00
_cell.angle_beta   90.00
_cell.angle_gamma   90.00
#
_symmetry.space_group_name_H-M   'P 1'
#
loop_
_entity.id
_entity.type
_entity.pdbx_description
1 polymer ?
#
loop_
_entity_poly.entity_id
_entity_poly.type
_entity_poly.pdbx_seq_one_letter_code
_entity_poly.pdbx_strand_id
1 'polypeptide(L)'
;MIMRGLWKVSGLVILVMIWIGCQDDYRQEARGNYGEAVVVMDSTQWESQTAQAIRRTYGRDITTLPGLTPEPLYDLRFRDFNNDSQLEQLKRNKNLIIAAPIDDTTNTGRWIRALLSDEVEAQVRNGKSFAFPMQNQWYK
;
A
#
# COMPACT_ATOMS: atom_id res chain seq x y z
N MET A 1 27.43 35.10 40.44
CA MET A 1 27.48 33.62 40.49
C MET A 1 26.29 32.93 39.80
N ILE A 2 25.17 33.63 39.56
CA ILE A 2 23.92 33.09 38.99
C ILE A 2 24.03 32.78 37.47
N MET A 3 24.85 33.54 36.73
CA MET A 3 24.95 33.43 35.26
C MET A 3 25.61 32.14 34.74
N ARG A 4 26.48 31.50 35.54
CA ARG A 4 27.10 30.20 35.20
C ARG A 4 26.14 29.02 35.37
N GLY A 5 25.12 29.17 36.22
CA GLY A 5 24.07 28.16 36.43
C GLY A 5 23.07 28.15 35.28
N LEU A 6 22.67 29.33 34.77
CA LEU A 6 21.75 29.46 33.64
C LEU A 6 22.26 28.80 32.35
N TRP A 7 23.56 28.88 32.09
CA TRP A 7 24.16 28.24 30.91
C TRP A 7 24.14 26.71 31.01
N LYS A 8 24.38 26.15 32.21
CA LYS A 8 24.29 24.70 32.44
C LYS A 8 22.85 24.19 32.31
N VAL A 9 21.88 24.94 32.83
CA VAL A 9 20.44 24.60 32.70
C VAL A 9 19.99 24.68 31.25
N SER A 10 20.40 25.71 30.51
CA SER A 10 20.06 25.85 29.09
C SER A 10 20.68 24.72 28.25
N GLY A 11 21.93 24.34 28.53
CA GLY A 11 22.59 23.21 27.86
C GLY A 11 21.89 21.87 28.14
N LEU A 12 21.44 21.65 29.37
CA LEU A 12 20.68 20.44 29.76
C LEU A 12 19.32 20.37 29.04
N VAL A 13 18.61 21.51 28.97
CA VAL A 13 17.31 21.59 28.29
C VAL A 13 17.43 21.31 26.79
N ILE A 14 18.46 21.86 26.14
CA ILE A 14 18.74 21.59 24.71
C ILE A 14 19.07 20.11 24.49
N LEU A 15 19.85 19.49 25.39
CA LEU A 15 20.18 18.06 25.31
C LEU A 15 18.91 17.19 25.42
N VAL A 16 18.01 17.51 26.35
CA VAL A 16 16.74 16.77 26.51
C VAL A 16 15.84 16.93 25.29
N MET A 17 15.79 18.12 24.68
CA MET A 17 15.00 18.32 23.45
C MET A 17 15.55 17.51 22.27
N ILE A 18 16.87 17.32 22.17
CA ILE A 18 17.47 16.49 21.11
C ILE A 18 17.09 15.01 21.26
N TRP A 19 16.91 14.52 22.50
CA TRP A 19 16.52 13.12 22.75
C TRP A 19 15.05 12.83 22.46
N ILE A 20 14.16 13.83 22.54
CA ILE A 20 12.72 13.67 22.23
C ILE A 20 12.47 13.72 20.72
N GLY A 21 13.42 14.25 19.92
CA GLY A 21 13.28 14.42 18.47
C GLY A 21 13.49 13.16 17.61
N CYS A 22 13.71 11.99 18.20
CA CYS A 22 13.85 10.75 17.44
C CYS A 22 12.46 10.34 16.92
N GLN A 23 12.18 10.69 15.66
CA GLN A 23 10.96 10.33 14.94
C GLN A 23 10.89 8.81 14.77
N ASP A 24 10.23 8.13 15.70
CA ASP A 24 9.84 6.74 15.51
C ASP A 24 8.59 6.68 14.62
N ASP A 25 8.56 5.71 13.71
CA ASP A 25 7.43 5.48 12.83
C ASP A 25 6.37 4.67 13.59
N TYR A 26 5.42 5.36 14.23
CA TYR A 26 4.38 4.78 15.08
C TYR A 26 3.30 3.98 14.34
N ARG A 27 3.45 3.75 13.03
CA ARG A 27 2.50 2.93 12.27
C ARG A 27 2.54 1.48 12.76
N GLN A 28 1.38 0.83 12.77
CA GLN A 28 1.28 -0.59 13.12
C GLN A 28 2.00 -1.45 12.06
N GLU A 29 2.44 -2.65 12.45
CA GLU A 29 3.02 -3.61 11.51
C GLU A 29 1.97 -4.18 10.56
N ALA A 30 2.36 -4.31 9.29
CA ALA A 30 1.56 -4.99 8.27
C ALA A 30 1.52 -6.51 8.54
N ARG A 31 0.37 -7.11 8.24
CA ARG A 31 0.04 -8.53 8.47
C ARG A 31 0.03 -9.33 7.16
N GLY A 32 0.02 -10.66 7.27
CA GLY A 32 -0.01 -11.57 6.12
C GLY A 32 1.38 -12.09 5.74
N ASN A 33 1.40 -13.08 4.84
CA ASN A 33 2.62 -13.71 4.35
C ASN A 33 3.24 -12.87 3.21
N TYR A 34 4.57 -12.82 3.13
CA TYR A 34 5.28 -12.17 2.02
C TYR A 34 5.00 -12.82 0.66
N GLY A 35 4.69 -14.12 0.63
CA GLY A 35 4.30 -14.84 -0.59
C GLY A 35 2.80 -14.74 -0.94
N GLU A 36 1.98 -14.03 -0.15
CA GLU A 36 0.56 -13.81 -0.44
C GLU A 36 0.36 -12.37 -0.92
N ALA A 37 -0.48 -12.16 -1.95
CA ALA A 37 -0.94 -10.82 -2.31
C ALA A 37 -2.47 -10.76 -2.37
N VAL A 38 -3.03 -9.79 -1.67
CA VAL A 38 -4.48 -9.56 -1.66
C VAL A 38 -4.83 -8.62 -2.80
N VAL A 39 -5.75 -9.06 -3.66
CA VAL A 39 -6.27 -8.26 -4.78
C VAL A 39 -7.64 -7.74 -4.41
N VAL A 40 -7.74 -6.44 -4.13
CA VAL A 40 -9.00 -5.75 -3.86
C VAL A 40 -9.62 -5.31 -5.17
N MET A 41 -10.74 -5.95 -5.51
CA MET A 41 -11.48 -5.69 -6.73
C MET A 41 -12.93 -6.15 -6.54
N ASP A 42 -13.86 -5.45 -7.20
CA ASP A 42 -15.26 -5.84 -7.20
C ASP A 42 -15.44 -7.31 -7.62
N SER A 43 -16.24 -8.03 -6.85
CA SER A 43 -16.44 -9.48 -7.01
C SER A 43 -17.04 -9.87 -8.36
N THR A 44 -17.82 -8.99 -8.99
CA THR A 44 -18.35 -9.23 -10.34
C THR A 44 -17.27 -9.17 -11.42
N GLN A 45 -16.12 -8.57 -11.11
CA GLN A 45 -15.01 -8.38 -12.04
C GLN A 45 -13.90 -9.43 -11.88
N TRP A 46 -14.02 -10.42 -10.98
CA TRP A 46 -12.97 -11.41 -10.71
C TRP A 46 -12.57 -12.26 -11.93
N GLU A 47 -13.42 -12.33 -12.95
CA GLU A 47 -13.14 -13.00 -14.23
C GLU A 47 -12.87 -12.02 -15.39
N SER A 48 -12.75 -10.73 -15.10
CA SER A 48 -12.49 -9.70 -16.10
C SER A 48 -11.09 -9.82 -16.72
N GLN A 49 -10.89 -9.13 -17.85
CA GLN A 49 -9.59 -9.04 -18.50
C GLN A 49 -8.51 -8.46 -17.58
N THR A 50 -8.87 -7.49 -16.74
CA THR A 50 -7.99 -6.90 -15.72
C THR A 50 -7.60 -7.93 -14.68
N ALA A 51 -8.54 -8.74 -14.19
CA ALA A 51 -8.26 -9.83 -13.26
C ALA A 51 -7.27 -10.83 -13.84
N GLN A 52 -7.47 -11.21 -15.11
CA GLN A 52 -6.58 -12.15 -15.79
C GLN A 52 -5.20 -11.55 -16.05
N ALA A 53 -5.10 -10.26 -16.34
CA ALA A 53 -3.82 -9.58 -16.43
C ALA A 53 -3.07 -9.65 -15.09
N ILE A 54 -3.75 -9.35 -13.96
CA ILE A 54 -3.15 -9.46 -12.63
C ILE A 54 -2.68 -10.88 -12.35
N ARG A 55 -3.49 -11.91 -12.63
CA ARG A 55 -3.09 -13.32 -12.44
C ARG A 55 -1.86 -13.68 -13.25
N ARG A 56 -1.78 -13.28 -14.51
CA ARG A 56 -0.62 -13.57 -15.38
C ARG A 56 0.64 -12.81 -14.96
N THR A 57 0.51 -11.61 -14.43
CA THR A 57 1.66 -10.78 -14.05
C THR A 57 2.20 -11.15 -12.68
N TYR A 58 1.32 -11.29 -11.69
CA TYR A 58 1.69 -11.44 -10.28
C TYR A 58 1.51 -12.87 -9.75
N GLY A 59 0.67 -13.69 -10.37
CA GLY A 59 0.46 -15.09 -10.00
C GLY A 59 1.27 -16.08 -10.84
N ARG A 60 2.15 -15.61 -11.72
CA ARG A 60 3.01 -16.47 -12.54
C ARG A 60 4.04 -17.21 -11.69
N ASP A 61 4.47 -18.36 -12.16
CA ASP A 61 5.50 -19.14 -11.48
C ASP A 61 6.88 -18.48 -11.55
N ILE A 62 7.67 -18.69 -10.48
CA ILE A 62 9.08 -18.35 -10.42
C ILE A 62 9.86 -19.51 -11.05
N THR A 63 10.28 -19.34 -12.30
CA THR A 63 10.99 -20.38 -13.05
C THR A 63 12.48 -20.46 -12.74
N THR A 64 13.00 -19.59 -11.88
CA THR A 64 14.43 -19.46 -11.57
C THR A 64 14.85 -20.17 -10.30
N LEU A 65 13.90 -20.72 -9.52
CA LEU A 65 14.20 -21.43 -8.28
C LEU A 65 14.56 -22.90 -8.57
N PRO A 66 15.66 -23.42 -8.01
CA PRO A 66 15.98 -24.84 -8.11
C PRO A 66 14.99 -25.66 -7.27
N GLY A 67 14.01 -26.27 -7.93
CA GLY A 67 12.99 -27.11 -7.33
C GLY A 67 12.11 -27.77 -8.39
N LEU A 68 11.58 -28.97 -8.09
CA LEU A 68 10.71 -29.73 -9.03
C LEU A 68 9.27 -29.20 -9.07
N THR A 69 8.91 -28.27 -8.17
CA THR A 69 7.57 -27.71 -8.06
C THR A 69 7.61 -26.22 -8.39
N PRO A 70 6.82 -25.75 -9.37
CA PRO A 70 6.65 -24.33 -9.62
C PRO A 70 6.04 -23.64 -8.38
N GLU A 71 6.66 -22.57 -7.90
CA GLU A 71 6.09 -21.70 -6.86
C GLU A 71 5.60 -20.41 -7.51
N PRO A 72 4.35 -19.97 -7.25
CA PRO A 72 3.86 -18.71 -7.79
C PRO A 72 4.62 -17.53 -7.19
N LEU A 73 4.77 -16.46 -7.96
CA LEU A 73 5.37 -15.21 -7.51
C LEU A 73 4.61 -14.64 -6.30
N TYR A 74 3.28 -14.71 -6.34
CA TYR A 74 2.40 -14.49 -5.21
C TYR A 74 1.20 -15.45 -5.28
N ASP A 75 0.78 -15.99 -4.14
CA ASP A 75 -0.56 -16.56 -3.98
C ASP A 75 -1.59 -15.43 -3.94
N LEU A 76 -2.38 -15.31 -5.01
CA LEU A 76 -3.31 -14.20 -5.19
C LEU A 76 -4.67 -14.49 -4.55
N ARG A 77 -5.09 -13.62 -3.64
CA ARG A 77 -6.40 -13.73 -2.98
C ARG A 77 -7.28 -12.54 -3.31
N PHE A 78 -8.30 -12.80 -4.12
CA PHE A 78 -9.27 -11.80 -4.50
C PHE A 78 -10.25 -11.52 -3.35
N ARG A 79 -10.47 -10.24 -3.07
CA ARG A 79 -11.35 -9.74 -2.01
C ARG A 79 -12.11 -8.52 -2.51
N ASP A 80 -13.33 -8.40 -2.03
CA ASP A 80 -14.19 -7.24 -2.24
C ASP A 80 -14.48 -6.60 -0.87
N PHE A 81 -14.91 -5.34 -0.86
CA PHE A 81 -15.29 -4.65 0.36
C PHE A 81 -16.59 -3.87 0.18
N ASN A 82 -17.42 -3.92 1.21
CA ASN A 82 -18.73 -3.28 1.24
C ASN A 82 -18.75 -2.00 2.08
N ASN A 83 -17.70 -1.77 2.88
CA ASN A 83 -17.59 -0.61 3.78
C ASN A 83 -16.14 -0.28 4.11
N ASP A 84 -15.93 0.92 4.66
CA ASP A 84 -14.61 1.43 5.02
C ASP A 84 -13.89 0.57 6.06
N SER A 85 -14.61 0.00 7.03
CA SER A 85 -13.99 -0.87 8.03
C SER A 85 -13.37 -2.13 7.39
N GLN A 86 -13.98 -2.69 6.35
CA GLN A 86 -13.41 -3.81 5.61
C GLN A 86 -12.21 -3.37 4.79
N LEU A 87 -12.28 -2.21 4.14
CA LEU A 87 -11.13 -1.64 3.42
C LEU A 87 -9.93 -1.40 4.35
N GLU A 88 -10.15 -0.85 5.53
CA GLU A 88 -9.10 -0.64 6.54
C GLU A 88 -8.54 -1.95 7.11
N GLN A 89 -9.29 -3.04 7.07
CA GLN A 89 -8.75 -4.37 7.36
C GLN A 89 -7.89 -4.89 6.21
N LEU A 90 -8.31 -4.69 4.96
CA LEU A 90 -7.57 -5.10 3.77
C LEU A 90 -6.25 -4.34 3.62
N LYS A 91 -6.21 -3.04 3.96
CA LYS A 91 -5.00 -2.20 3.96
C LYS A 91 -3.88 -2.69 4.89
N ARG A 92 -4.20 -3.55 5.87
CA ARG A 92 -3.22 -4.14 6.79
C ARG A 92 -2.34 -5.19 6.12
N ASN A 93 -2.69 -5.69 4.94
CA ASN A 93 -1.91 -6.74 4.29
C ASN A 93 -0.57 -6.21 3.78
N LYS A 94 0.49 -7.01 3.93
CA LYS A 94 1.85 -6.69 3.47
C LYS A 94 1.90 -6.41 1.97
N ASN A 95 1.21 -7.22 1.18
CA ASN A 95 1.09 -7.04 -0.27
C ASN A 95 -0.38 -6.84 -0.65
N LEU A 96 -0.69 -5.70 -1.26
CA LEU A 96 -2.04 -5.30 -1.64
C LEU A 96 -2.04 -4.72 -3.04
N ILE A 97 -2.92 -5.25 -3.89
CA ILE A 97 -3.20 -4.72 -5.23
C ILE A 97 -4.65 -4.24 -5.20
N ILE A 98 -4.90 -2.96 -5.45
CA ILE A 98 -6.26 -2.42 -5.55
C ILE A 98 -6.49 -2.04 -7.01
N ALA A 99 -7.48 -2.67 -7.65
CA ALA A 99 -7.69 -2.54 -9.08
C ALA A 99 -9.16 -2.39 -9.41
N ALA A 100 -9.47 -1.44 -10.29
CA ALA A 100 -10.78 -1.27 -10.90
C ALA A 100 -10.63 -0.52 -12.24
N PRO A 101 -11.54 -0.75 -13.20
CA PRO A 101 -11.66 0.13 -14.37
C PRO A 101 -11.90 1.59 -13.97
N ILE A 102 -11.38 2.55 -14.76
CA ILE A 102 -11.52 3.99 -14.43
C ILE A 102 -12.99 4.44 -14.40
N ASP A 103 -13.85 3.80 -15.19
CA ASP A 103 -15.30 4.07 -15.27
C ASP A 103 -16.14 3.18 -14.34
N ASP A 104 -15.49 2.40 -13.48
CA ASP A 104 -16.17 1.52 -12.55
C ASP A 104 -16.97 2.33 -11.52
N THR A 105 -18.26 1.98 -11.37
CA THR A 105 -19.17 2.59 -10.41
C THR A 105 -19.21 1.88 -9.06
N THR A 106 -18.46 0.78 -8.89
CA THR A 106 -18.40 -0.01 -7.65
C THR A 106 -17.67 0.73 -6.53
N ASN A 107 -17.67 0.16 -5.32
CA ASN A 107 -16.93 0.71 -4.18
C ASN A 107 -15.44 0.87 -4.50
N THR A 108 -14.83 -0.17 -5.08
CA THR A 108 -13.41 -0.16 -5.44
C THR A 108 -13.12 0.90 -6.50
N GLY A 109 -13.94 0.96 -7.56
CA GLY A 109 -13.81 1.96 -8.63
C GLY A 109 -13.89 3.40 -8.12
N ARG A 110 -14.92 3.70 -7.32
CA ARG A 110 -15.09 5.02 -6.69
C ARG A 110 -13.93 5.39 -5.78
N TRP A 111 -13.45 4.44 -4.99
CA TRP A 111 -12.32 4.67 -4.08
C TRP A 111 -11.03 5.01 -4.85
N ILE A 112 -10.70 4.23 -5.89
CA ILE A 112 -9.52 4.53 -6.74
C ILE A 112 -9.66 5.91 -7.37
N ARG A 113 -10.82 6.23 -7.97
CA ARG A 113 -11.03 7.52 -8.65
C ARG A 113 -10.87 8.70 -7.68
N ALA A 114 -11.31 8.56 -6.43
CA ALA A 114 -11.14 9.58 -5.40
C ALA A 114 -9.68 9.85 -5.02
N LEU A 115 -8.73 8.97 -5.39
CA LEU A 115 -7.29 9.18 -5.18
C LEU A 115 -6.61 9.87 -6.36
N LEU A 116 -7.24 9.93 -7.52
CA LEU A 116 -6.65 10.51 -8.72
C LEU A 116 -6.97 12.01 -8.78
N SER A 117 -6.01 12.80 -9.25
CA SER A 117 -6.30 14.17 -9.69
C SER A 117 -6.95 14.15 -11.08
N ASP A 118 -7.64 15.23 -11.44
CA ASP A 118 -8.28 15.37 -12.76
C ASP A 118 -7.31 15.13 -13.93
N GLU A 119 -6.07 15.62 -13.79
CA GLU A 119 -5.00 15.41 -14.77
C GLU A 119 -4.65 13.93 -14.89
N VAL A 120 -4.47 13.24 -13.76
CA VAL A 120 -4.13 11.82 -13.72
C VAL A 120 -5.26 10.98 -14.32
N GLU A 121 -6.52 11.28 -13.98
CA GLU A 121 -7.69 10.64 -14.59
C GLU A 121 -7.71 10.83 -16.11
N ALA A 122 -7.48 12.05 -16.60
CA ALA A 122 -7.44 12.33 -18.03
C ALA A 122 -6.33 11.53 -18.75
N GLN A 123 -5.14 11.39 -18.13
CA GLN A 123 -4.06 10.59 -18.71
C GLN A 123 -4.42 9.09 -18.77
N VAL A 124 -5.07 8.53 -17.73
CA VAL A 124 -5.57 7.14 -17.75
C VAL A 124 -6.56 6.95 -18.90
N ARG A 125 -7.51 7.89 -19.07
CA ARG A 125 -8.53 7.85 -20.14
C ARG A 125 -7.93 7.89 -21.54
N ASN A 126 -6.80 8.59 -21.69
CA ASN A 126 -6.03 8.63 -22.94
C ASN A 126 -5.15 7.38 -23.17
N GLY A 127 -5.30 6.34 -22.36
CA GLY A 127 -4.57 5.08 -22.49
C GLY A 127 -3.10 5.17 -22.07
N LYS A 128 -2.71 6.22 -21.33
CA LYS A 128 -1.33 6.33 -20.84
C LYS A 128 -1.18 5.57 -19.52
N SER A 129 -0.14 4.75 -19.45
CA SER A 129 0.29 4.09 -18.22
C SER A 129 1.30 4.96 -17.48
N PHE A 130 1.13 5.10 -16.17
CA PHE A 130 2.07 5.78 -15.29
C PHE A 130 2.15 5.03 -13.96
N ALA A 131 3.26 5.20 -13.25
CA ALA A 131 3.47 4.66 -11.91
C ALA A 131 4.11 5.73 -11.04
N PHE A 132 3.54 5.95 -9.86
CA PHE A 132 4.09 6.86 -8.85
C PHE A 132 4.49 6.03 -7.63
N PRO A 133 5.78 5.91 -7.32
CA PRO A 133 6.19 5.22 -6.11
C PRO A 133 5.78 6.07 -4.90
N MET A 134 4.91 5.53 -4.06
CA MET A 134 4.55 6.12 -2.78
C MET A 134 5.19 5.30 -1.66
N GLN A 135 5.89 5.96 -0.74
CA GLN A 135 6.49 5.30 0.42
C GLN A 135 5.64 5.57 1.67
N ASN A 136 5.68 4.65 2.63
CA ASN A 136 5.13 4.83 3.97
C ASN A 136 3.64 5.22 4.06
N GLN A 137 2.78 4.50 3.34
CA GLN A 137 1.37 4.89 3.21
C GLN A 137 0.46 4.47 4.38
N TRP A 138 0.53 3.20 4.84
CA TRP A 138 -0.49 2.67 5.76
C TRP A 138 0.09 1.95 6.99
N TYR A 139 0.97 0.98 6.75
CA TYR A 139 1.57 0.14 7.80
C TYR A 139 3.08 0.01 7.56
N LYS A 140 3.80 -0.44 8.59
CA LYS A 140 5.24 -0.73 8.54
C LYS A 140 5.50 -2.16 8.10
#